data_AF-A0A2K2DHG9-F1
#
_entry.id   AF-A0A2K2DHG9-F1
#
_cell.length_a   1.000
_cell.length_b   1.000
_cell.length_c   1.000
_cell.angle_alpha   90.00
_cell.angle_beta   90.00
_cell.angle_gamma   90.00
#
_symmetry.space_group_name_H-M   'P 1'
#
loop_
_entity.id
_entity.type
_entity.pdbx_description
1 polymer ?
#
loop_
_entity_poly.entity_id
_entity_poly.type
_entity_poly.pdbx_seq_one_letter_code
_entity_poly.pdbx_strand_id
1 'polypeptide(L)'
;MHLGHGLLSPYKPRDCIIHCIGASSTDNFPEETIENTLEPVDRVETRPSYWSSGGQRDPAVPECLIYKLQSDLCLVEEIRMQPFKAFFQYGDPIYSAKYIRFHMGYPKSPLRPETLVCDDNEGQLIADCNYTWTYTSPGFTMLQENVLQSFKLPRPVLCIGGVVKIELMGRIQKQAIDGLYYICVSHVQIVGKPLSRELGVVPRGNGVVLKYYPDTRGCVVPCMSESSRGDGGRSKWHGLASRIWHSGPSRGSNVSLFTRLFGGQLHLVDEDDESEDDEEELP
;
A
#
# COMPACT_ATOMS: atom_id res chain seq x y z
N MET A 1 8.18 1.45 -25.27
CA MET A 1 9.45 0.84 -24.81
C MET A 1 9.64 0.90 -23.27
N HIS A 2 8.59 0.92 -22.45
CA HIS A 2 8.61 1.62 -21.15
C HIS A 2 9.06 0.75 -19.97
N LEU A 3 8.54 -0.47 -19.82
CA LEU A 3 8.85 -1.33 -18.67
C LEU A 3 10.34 -1.71 -18.57
N GLY A 4 10.96 -2.05 -19.70
CA GLY A 4 12.39 -2.39 -19.75
C GLY A 4 13.29 -1.24 -19.32
N HIS A 5 13.00 -0.01 -19.77
CA HIS A 5 13.70 1.19 -19.30
C HIS A 5 13.39 1.49 -17.82
N GLY A 6 12.14 1.25 -17.39
CA GLY A 6 11.75 1.34 -15.98
C GLY A 6 12.56 0.41 -15.07
N LEU A 7 12.82 -0.83 -15.48
CA LEU A 7 13.67 -1.77 -14.75
C LEU A 7 15.16 -1.38 -14.82
N LEU A 8 15.70 -1.21 -16.04
CA LEU A 8 17.14 -1.04 -16.32
C LEU A 8 17.72 0.35 -15.99
N SER A 9 16.88 1.37 -15.78
CA SER A 9 17.32 2.71 -15.35
C SER A 9 18.03 2.68 -13.99
N PRO A 10 18.92 3.65 -13.67
CA PRO A 10 19.70 3.65 -12.43
C PRO A 10 18.85 3.41 -11.18
N TYR A 11 19.26 2.44 -10.37
CA TYR A 11 18.52 2.08 -9.17
C TYR A 11 18.64 3.17 -8.11
N LYS A 12 17.49 3.75 -7.74
CA LYS A 12 17.35 4.75 -6.68
C LYS A 12 16.20 4.29 -5.78
N PRO A 13 16.47 3.52 -4.72
CA PRO A 13 15.44 3.08 -3.79
C PRO A 13 14.85 4.30 -3.09
N ARG A 14 13.53 4.28 -2.90
CA ARG A 14 12.78 5.22 -2.08
C ARG A 14 11.66 4.48 -1.37
N ASP A 15 10.98 5.14 -0.44
CA ASP A 15 9.69 4.63 0.02
C ASP A 15 8.70 4.60 -1.14
N CYS A 16 8.00 3.49 -1.27
CA CYS A 16 7.01 3.21 -2.29
C CYS A 16 5.58 3.48 -1.81
N ILE A 17 5.33 3.71 -0.50
CA ILE A 17 3.98 4.02 0.01
C ILE A 17 3.44 5.32 -0.62
N ILE A 18 2.13 5.39 -0.84
CA ILE A 18 1.40 6.63 -1.17
C ILE A 18 0.21 6.89 -0.26
N HIS A 19 -0.49 5.85 0.21
CA HIS A 19 -1.62 5.96 1.15
C HIS A 19 -1.72 4.73 2.04
N CYS A 20 -2.26 4.90 3.24
CA CYS A 20 -2.81 3.81 4.03
C CYS A 20 -4.13 3.31 3.41
N ILE A 21 -4.40 2.01 3.54
CA ILE A 21 -5.68 1.40 3.17
C ILE A 21 -6.46 0.99 4.43
N GLY A 22 -5.77 0.56 5.50
CA GLY A 22 -6.38 0.30 6.81
C GLY A 22 -5.57 -0.66 7.67
N ALA A 23 -5.93 -0.73 8.96
CA ALA A 23 -5.49 -1.74 9.91
C ALA A 23 -6.60 -2.79 10.13
N SER A 24 -6.26 -3.97 10.66
CA SER A 24 -7.25 -4.96 11.15
C SER A 24 -8.00 -4.52 12.40
N SER A 25 -7.40 -3.64 13.19
CA SER A 25 -8.05 -2.94 14.30
C SER A 25 -7.22 -1.71 14.67
N THR A 26 -7.87 -0.76 15.35
CA THR A 26 -7.24 0.31 16.11
C THR A 26 -7.85 0.35 17.52
N ASP A 27 -7.08 0.67 18.55
CA ASP A 27 -7.61 0.78 19.93
C ASP A 27 -8.31 2.13 20.16
N ASN A 28 -7.58 3.24 19.96
CA ASN A 28 -8.12 4.60 20.09
C ASN A 28 -8.06 5.33 18.75
N PHE A 29 -9.02 5.07 17.85
CA PHE A 29 -9.15 5.79 16.57
C PHE A 29 -9.85 7.14 16.78
N PRO A 30 -9.42 8.26 16.15
CA PRO A 30 -8.32 8.36 15.17
C PRO A 30 -6.92 8.58 15.78
N GLU A 31 -6.79 8.85 17.08
CA GLU A 31 -5.52 9.17 17.74
C GLU A 31 -4.36 8.19 17.43
N GLU A 32 -4.66 6.90 17.37
CA GLU A 32 -3.70 5.81 17.16
C GLU A 32 -3.86 5.16 15.77
N THR A 33 -4.25 5.94 14.76
CA THR A 33 -4.45 5.49 13.37
C THR A 33 -3.19 4.96 12.68
N ILE A 34 -3.40 4.09 11.68
CA ILE A 34 -2.37 3.63 10.73
C ILE A 34 -1.63 4.79 10.03
N GLU A 35 -2.26 5.94 9.83
CA GLU A 35 -1.63 7.10 9.16
C GLU A 35 -0.42 7.66 9.92
N ASN A 36 -0.42 7.54 11.26
CA ASN A 36 0.72 7.91 12.10
C ASN A 36 2.02 7.17 11.71
N THR A 37 1.91 6.00 11.06
CA THR A 37 3.07 5.19 10.64
C THR A 37 3.79 5.73 9.40
N LEU A 38 3.25 6.73 8.71
CA LEU A 38 3.85 7.28 7.49
C LEU A 38 5.04 8.21 7.79
N GLU A 39 5.01 8.91 8.92
CA GLU A 39 6.07 9.87 9.29
C GLU A 39 7.18 9.20 10.11
N PRO A 40 8.46 9.55 9.92
CA PRO A 40 9.60 8.92 10.58
C PRO A 40 9.83 9.44 12.02
N VAL A 41 8.76 9.69 12.78
CA VAL A 41 8.82 10.35 14.09
C VAL A 41 7.79 9.73 15.04
N ASP A 42 8.24 9.22 16.20
CA ASP A 42 7.35 8.63 17.23
C ASP A 42 6.65 9.68 18.12
N ARG A 43 6.79 10.97 17.77
CA ARG A 43 6.24 12.14 18.45
C ARG A 43 5.95 13.29 17.49
N VAL A 44 4.71 13.77 17.44
CA VAL A 44 4.34 15.02 16.76
C VAL A 44 4.13 16.12 17.80
N GLU A 45 4.96 17.17 17.74
CA GLU A 45 5.13 18.21 18.76
C GLU A 45 5.45 17.66 20.16
N THR A 46 4.42 17.28 20.91
CA THR A 46 4.47 16.68 22.25
C THR A 46 3.57 15.45 22.39
N ARG A 47 2.70 15.18 21.42
CA ARG A 47 1.85 13.99 21.39
C ARG A 47 2.67 12.80 20.85
N PRO A 48 2.49 11.59 21.38
CA PRO A 48 2.95 10.38 20.70
C PRO A 48 2.41 10.29 19.26
N SER A 49 3.15 9.61 18.39
CA SER A 49 2.71 9.26 17.03
C SER A 49 3.01 7.79 16.78
N TYR A 50 1.95 6.97 16.72
CA TYR A 50 2.01 5.54 16.45
C TYR A 50 0.64 5.00 16.04
N TRP A 51 0.61 3.85 15.36
CA TRP A 51 -0.58 3.01 15.30
C TRP A 51 -0.64 2.04 16.48
N SER A 52 -1.84 1.75 16.99
CA SER A 52 -2.08 0.78 18.07
C SER A 52 -3.18 -0.21 17.71
N SER A 53 -2.89 -1.52 17.78
CA SER A 53 -3.90 -2.57 17.63
C SER A 53 -4.93 -2.55 18.77
N GLY A 54 -6.17 -2.97 18.51
CA GLY A 54 -7.10 -3.31 19.59
C GLY A 54 -6.57 -4.45 20.49
N GLY A 55 -6.81 -4.35 21.80
CA GLY A 55 -6.30 -5.29 22.80
C GLY A 55 -6.82 -6.73 22.65
N GLN A 56 -5.93 -7.72 22.79
CA GLN A 56 -6.29 -9.15 22.71
C GLN A 56 -5.91 -9.97 23.94
N ARG A 57 -6.72 -11.01 24.24
CA ARG A 57 -6.41 -11.96 25.32
C ARG A 57 -5.40 -13.03 24.90
N ASP A 58 -5.52 -13.50 23.66
CA ASP A 58 -4.63 -14.50 23.07
C ASP A 58 -3.52 -13.79 22.27
N PRO A 59 -2.24 -13.94 22.65
CA PRO A 59 -1.12 -13.34 21.94
C PRO A 59 -0.89 -13.96 20.54
N ALA A 60 -1.52 -15.08 20.19
CA ALA A 60 -1.45 -15.66 18.86
C ALA A 60 -2.30 -14.90 17.81
N VAL A 61 -3.28 -14.09 18.24
CA VAL A 61 -4.14 -13.31 17.32
C VAL A 61 -3.30 -12.25 16.59
N PRO A 62 -3.14 -12.37 15.25
CA PRO A 62 -2.32 -11.45 14.48
C PRO A 62 -3.03 -10.12 14.25
N GLU A 63 -2.28 -9.15 13.76
CA GLU A 63 -2.80 -7.92 13.15
C GLU A 63 -2.26 -7.78 11.73
N CYS A 64 -2.80 -6.84 10.95
CA CYS A 64 -2.23 -6.43 9.69
C CYS A 64 -2.41 -4.94 9.41
N LEU A 65 -1.46 -4.39 8.65
CA LEU A 65 -1.46 -3.03 8.12
C LEU A 65 -1.38 -3.11 6.60
N ILE A 66 -2.29 -2.46 5.88
CA ILE A 66 -2.34 -2.51 4.41
C ILE A 66 -2.08 -1.12 3.82
N TYR A 67 -1.17 -1.06 2.84
CA TYR A 67 -0.71 0.16 2.20
C TYR A 67 -0.85 0.09 0.67
N LYS A 68 -1.21 1.23 0.07
CA LYS A 68 -1.17 1.47 -1.38
C LYS A 68 0.20 2.01 -1.76
N LEU A 69 0.73 1.57 -2.89
CA LEU A 69 2.01 2.01 -3.44
C LEU A 69 1.84 3.10 -4.51
N GLN A 70 2.91 3.86 -4.75
CA GLN A 70 3.00 4.98 -5.69
C GLN A 70 2.80 4.60 -7.17
N SER A 71 2.78 3.30 -7.50
CA SER A 71 2.55 2.75 -8.83
C SER A 71 2.00 1.33 -8.69
N ASP A 72 1.19 0.88 -9.64
CA ASP A 72 0.67 -0.48 -9.66
C ASP A 72 1.79 -1.52 -9.84
N LEU A 73 2.92 -1.11 -10.41
CA LEU A 73 4.14 -1.91 -10.52
C LEU A 73 5.27 -1.31 -9.68
N CYS A 74 5.68 -2.01 -8.62
CA CYS A 74 6.79 -1.61 -7.76
C CYS A 74 7.76 -2.77 -7.55
N LEU A 75 9.05 -2.56 -7.81
CA LEU A 75 10.10 -3.50 -7.43
C LEU A 75 10.51 -3.23 -5.97
N VAL A 76 10.03 -4.06 -5.04
CA VAL A 76 10.26 -3.94 -3.60
C VAL A 76 11.42 -4.85 -3.19
N GLU A 77 12.31 -4.37 -2.33
CA GLU A 77 13.50 -5.12 -1.87
C GLU A 77 13.58 -5.26 -0.34
N GLU A 78 13.05 -4.29 0.39
CA GLU A 78 13.15 -4.18 1.83
C GLU A 78 11.87 -3.54 2.37
N ILE A 79 11.35 -4.07 3.47
CA ILE A 79 10.36 -3.37 4.29
C ILE A 79 11.08 -2.93 5.56
N ARG A 80 10.79 -1.73 6.06
CA ARG A 80 11.25 -1.27 7.37
C ARG A 80 10.06 -1.00 8.27
N MET A 81 10.22 -1.29 9.56
CA MET A 81 9.20 -1.00 10.56
C MET A 81 9.84 -0.73 11.92
N GLN A 82 9.28 0.22 12.67
CA GLN A 82 9.71 0.60 14.01
C GLN A 82 8.61 0.30 15.02
N PRO A 83 8.78 -0.68 15.93
CA PRO A 83 7.87 -0.90 17.06
C PRO A 83 7.84 0.29 18.01
N PHE A 84 6.66 0.68 18.48
CA PHE A 84 6.52 1.85 19.35
C PHE A 84 6.86 1.55 20.82
N LYS A 85 7.47 2.54 21.48
CA LYS A 85 7.76 2.55 22.92
C LYS A 85 6.83 3.52 23.63
N ALA A 86 5.92 3.01 24.47
CA ALA A 86 4.99 3.82 25.23
C ALA A 86 5.68 4.53 26.42
N PHE A 87 6.48 5.55 26.11
CA PHE A 87 7.24 6.40 27.04
C PHE A 87 6.37 7.22 28.03
N PHE A 88 5.06 7.06 27.97
CA PHE A 88 4.07 7.64 28.88
C PHE A 88 3.49 6.59 29.85
N GLN A 89 3.85 5.32 29.70
CA GLN A 89 3.49 4.22 30.59
C GLN A 89 4.67 3.84 31.49
N TYR A 90 4.39 3.27 32.66
CA TYR A 90 5.44 2.89 33.62
C TYR A 90 6.39 1.83 33.04
N GLY A 91 7.69 2.15 33.02
CA GLY A 91 8.74 1.25 32.53
C GLY A 91 9.00 1.31 31.03
N ASP A 92 8.44 2.29 30.31
CA ASP A 92 8.60 2.49 28.86
C ASP A 92 8.39 1.20 28.01
N PRO A 93 7.25 0.48 28.16
CA PRO A 93 7.02 -0.78 27.47
C PRO A 93 7.02 -0.63 25.93
N ILE A 94 7.60 -1.63 25.25
CA ILE A 94 7.70 -1.69 23.78
C ILE A 94 6.74 -2.77 23.27
N TYR A 95 5.82 -2.37 22.40
CA TYR A 95 4.72 -3.20 21.92
C TYR A 95 5.01 -3.81 20.54
N SER A 96 6.05 -4.64 20.45
CA SER A 96 6.40 -5.31 19.20
C SER A 96 5.60 -6.60 18.96
N ALA A 97 5.47 -6.97 17.69
CA ALA A 97 5.23 -8.36 17.31
C ALA A 97 6.49 -9.21 17.56
N LYS A 98 6.35 -10.53 17.49
CA LYS A 98 7.45 -11.49 17.51
C LYS A 98 7.90 -11.87 16.09
N TYR A 99 6.96 -11.94 15.16
CA TYR A 99 7.22 -12.19 13.74
C TYR A 99 6.44 -11.23 12.84
N ILE A 100 6.99 -10.98 11.66
CA ILE A 100 6.40 -10.14 10.62
C ILE A 100 6.46 -10.86 9.26
N ARG A 101 5.41 -10.73 8.45
CA ARG A 101 5.31 -11.31 7.09
C ARG A 101 4.74 -10.27 6.13
N PHE A 102 5.11 -10.34 4.85
CA PHE A 102 4.68 -9.41 3.81
C PHE A 102 3.94 -10.15 2.70
N HIS A 103 2.77 -9.67 2.33
CA HIS A 103 2.02 -10.11 1.16
C HIS A 103 1.97 -8.96 0.16
N MET A 104 2.09 -9.28 -1.14
CA MET A 104 2.01 -8.30 -2.22
C MET A 104 1.03 -8.77 -3.27
N GLY A 105 0.30 -7.85 -3.88
CA GLY A 105 -0.72 -8.18 -4.87
C GLY A 105 -1.64 -7.00 -5.19
N TYR A 106 -2.87 -7.35 -5.55
CA TYR A 106 -3.85 -6.42 -6.12
C TYR A 106 -5.23 -6.53 -5.45
N PRO A 107 -6.01 -5.44 -5.40
CA PRO A 107 -7.40 -5.47 -4.96
C PRO A 107 -8.27 -6.04 -6.10
N LYS A 108 -9.33 -6.78 -5.75
CA LYS A 108 -10.26 -7.35 -6.75
C LYS A 108 -11.23 -6.31 -7.30
N SER A 109 -11.51 -5.26 -6.52
CA SER A 109 -12.27 -4.07 -6.92
C SER A 109 -11.36 -2.82 -6.93
N PRO A 110 -11.63 -1.80 -7.77
CA PRO A 110 -10.80 -0.59 -7.78
C PRO A 110 -10.85 0.19 -6.46
N LEU A 111 -9.68 0.38 -5.82
CA LEU A 111 -9.52 1.22 -4.62
C LEU A 111 -9.70 2.70 -4.97
N ARG A 112 -10.88 3.24 -4.66
CA ARG A 112 -11.22 4.67 -4.85
C ARG A 112 -10.73 5.51 -3.66
N PRO A 113 -10.44 6.82 -3.83
CA PRO A 113 -9.97 7.67 -2.74
C PRO A 113 -10.92 7.68 -1.54
N GLU A 114 -12.23 7.65 -1.76
CA GLU A 114 -13.28 7.69 -0.74
C GLU A 114 -13.41 6.38 0.06
N THR A 115 -12.63 5.35 -0.32
CA THR A 115 -12.55 4.05 0.36
C THR A 115 -11.22 3.86 1.10
N LEU A 116 -10.27 4.80 1.00
CA LEU A 116 -9.06 4.80 1.82
C LEU A 116 -9.39 5.23 3.25
N VAL A 117 -8.54 4.84 4.21
CA VAL A 117 -8.86 4.88 5.65
C VAL A 117 -9.39 6.24 6.13
N CYS A 118 -10.54 6.23 6.82
CA CYS A 118 -11.09 7.34 7.57
C CYS A 118 -12.01 6.83 8.69
N ASP A 119 -12.47 7.74 9.54
CA ASP A 119 -13.38 7.53 10.69
C ASP A 119 -14.62 6.68 10.34
N ASP A 120 -15.18 6.85 9.14
CA ASP A 120 -16.39 6.14 8.69
C ASP A 120 -16.10 4.75 8.08
N ASN A 121 -14.83 4.43 7.74
CA ASN A 121 -14.48 3.23 6.97
C ASN A 121 -13.33 2.36 7.53
N GLU A 122 -12.84 2.65 8.74
CA GLU A 122 -11.81 1.83 9.39
C GLU A 122 -12.17 0.34 9.41
N GLY A 123 -11.20 -0.53 9.17
CA GLY A 123 -11.39 -1.98 9.15
C GLY A 123 -12.24 -2.53 7.99
N GLN A 124 -12.87 -1.72 7.13
CA GLN A 124 -13.77 -2.24 6.09
C GLN A 124 -13.04 -2.91 4.91
N LEU A 125 -11.89 -2.39 4.50
CA LEU A 125 -11.18 -2.90 3.32
C LEU A 125 -10.23 -4.08 3.59
N ILE A 126 -9.81 -4.31 4.84
CA ILE A 126 -8.68 -5.19 5.17
C ILE A 126 -8.93 -6.69 4.99
N ALA A 127 -10.15 -7.12 4.70
CA ALA A 127 -10.49 -8.53 4.57
C ALA A 127 -9.78 -9.17 3.36
N ASP A 128 -9.09 -10.31 3.57
CA ASP A 128 -8.31 -10.97 2.52
C ASP A 128 -9.15 -11.40 1.30
N CYS A 129 -10.48 -11.54 1.46
CA CYS A 129 -11.40 -11.77 0.35
C CYS A 129 -11.42 -10.62 -0.67
N ASN A 130 -11.06 -9.39 -0.29
CA ASN A 130 -10.97 -8.22 -1.16
C ASN A 130 -9.74 -8.21 -2.08
N TYR A 131 -8.72 -9.04 -1.80
CA TYR A 131 -7.42 -9.01 -2.48
C TYR A 131 -7.05 -10.32 -3.16
N THR A 132 -6.11 -10.27 -4.11
CA THR A 132 -5.40 -11.44 -4.62
C THR A 132 -3.92 -11.25 -4.34
N TRP A 133 -3.39 -12.00 -3.39
CA TRP A 133 -1.97 -11.99 -3.03
C TRP A 133 -1.16 -12.84 -4.03
N THR A 134 -0.29 -12.19 -4.80
CA THR A 134 0.56 -12.85 -5.82
C THR A 134 1.95 -13.22 -5.27
N TYR A 135 2.34 -12.65 -4.13
CA TYR A 135 3.55 -13.00 -3.40
C TYR A 135 3.27 -13.02 -1.89
N THR A 136 3.98 -13.88 -1.18
CA THR A 136 4.03 -13.95 0.29
C THR A 136 5.45 -14.26 0.71
N SER A 137 5.99 -13.48 1.66
CA SER A 137 7.37 -13.61 2.12
C SER A 137 7.54 -14.77 3.12
N PRO A 138 8.80 -15.19 3.39
CA PRO A 138 9.12 -15.83 4.66
C PRO A 138 8.67 -14.96 5.85
N GLY A 139 8.48 -15.58 7.01
CA GLY A 139 8.34 -14.83 8.27
C GLY A 139 9.70 -14.38 8.78
N PHE A 140 9.82 -13.12 9.18
CA PHE A 140 11.02 -12.55 9.80
C PHE A 140 10.79 -12.36 11.30
N THR A 141 11.85 -12.45 12.11
CA THR A 141 11.80 -12.12 13.55
C THR A 141 11.86 -10.61 13.76
N MET A 142 10.96 -10.07 14.58
CA MET A 142 10.98 -8.68 15.03
C MET A 142 11.60 -8.59 16.43
N LEU A 143 12.47 -7.61 16.66
CA LEU A 143 13.05 -7.32 17.97
C LEU A 143 12.11 -6.43 18.79
N GLN A 144 12.15 -6.58 20.12
CA GLN A 144 11.38 -5.73 21.04
C GLN A 144 12.14 -4.42 21.33
N GLU A 145 12.46 -3.68 20.26
CA GLU A 145 13.29 -2.46 20.28
C GLU A 145 12.64 -1.35 19.45
N ASN A 146 12.52 -0.14 20.00
CA ASN A 146 12.06 1.07 19.29
C ASN A 146 13.18 1.66 18.42
N VAL A 147 13.49 0.93 17.35
CA VAL A 147 14.43 1.30 16.29
C VAL A 147 13.83 0.89 14.95
N LEU A 148 14.19 1.57 13.87
CA LEU A 148 13.72 1.23 12.52
C LEU A 148 14.41 -0.05 12.03
N GLN A 149 13.73 -1.20 12.17
CA GLN A 149 14.25 -2.52 11.83
C GLN A 149 14.16 -2.78 10.32
N SER A 150 15.12 -3.53 9.78
CA SER A 150 15.32 -3.77 8.34
C SER A 150 14.96 -5.21 7.97
N PHE A 151 13.89 -5.39 7.20
CA PHE A 151 13.38 -6.69 6.75
C PHE A 151 13.60 -6.85 5.24
N LYS A 152 14.80 -7.30 4.88
CA LYS A 152 15.23 -7.47 3.47
C LYS A 152 14.68 -8.76 2.89
N LEU A 153 14.07 -8.67 1.71
CA LEU A 153 13.52 -9.82 1.00
C LEU A 153 14.67 -10.67 0.41
N PRO A 154 14.52 -12.01 0.30
CA PRO A 154 15.59 -12.87 -0.22
C PRO A 154 16.03 -12.55 -1.66
N ARG A 155 15.16 -11.88 -2.42
CA ARG A 155 15.40 -11.28 -3.75
C ARG A 155 14.45 -10.08 -3.90
N PRO A 156 14.73 -9.12 -4.80
CA PRO A 156 13.75 -8.12 -5.22
C PRO A 156 12.46 -8.77 -5.75
N VAL A 157 11.30 -8.23 -5.38
CA VAL A 157 9.97 -8.73 -5.74
C VAL A 157 9.22 -7.66 -6.51
N LEU A 158 8.65 -8.01 -7.67
CA LEU A 158 7.73 -7.14 -8.37
C LEU A 158 6.33 -7.27 -7.75
N CYS A 159 5.91 -6.26 -6.98
CA CYS A 159 4.52 -6.07 -6.58
C CYS A 159 3.68 -5.70 -7.81
N ILE A 160 2.53 -6.37 -7.98
CA ILE A 160 1.65 -6.25 -9.14
C ILE A 160 0.25 -5.87 -8.65
N GLY A 161 -0.20 -4.67 -9.03
CA GLY A 161 -1.40 -3.98 -8.54
C GLY A 161 -1.21 -3.16 -7.27
N GLY A 162 0.05 -2.87 -6.89
CA GLY A 162 0.38 -1.78 -5.99
C GLY A 162 -0.15 -1.87 -4.55
N VAL A 163 -0.48 -3.06 -4.03
CA VAL A 163 -0.91 -3.24 -2.63
C VAL A 163 0.06 -4.14 -1.87
N VAL A 164 0.40 -3.73 -0.64
CA VAL A 164 1.19 -4.53 0.31
C VAL A 164 0.43 -4.64 1.63
N LYS A 165 0.24 -5.88 2.11
CA LYS A 165 -0.22 -6.19 3.46
C LYS A 165 0.98 -6.64 4.30
N ILE A 166 1.16 -6.00 5.44
CA ILE A 166 2.09 -6.42 6.48
C ILE A 166 1.27 -7.19 7.52
N GLU A 167 1.65 -8.43 7.82
CA GLU A 167 1.05 -9.28 8.84
C GLU A 167 1.98 -9.33 10.06
N LEU A 168 1.42 -9.07 11.25
CA LEU A 168 2.11 -8.92 12.52
C LEU A 168 1.65 -10.04 13.47
N MET A 169 2.58 -10.91 13.87
CA MET A 169 2.26 -12.19 14.51
C MET A 169 2.95 -12.35 15.87
N GLY A 170 2.21 -12.88 16.85
CA GLY A 170 2.74 -13.20 18.19
C GLY A 170 2.99 -11.94 19.01
N ARG A 171 1.98 -11.47 19.73
CA ARG A 171 2.07 -10.31 20.62
C ARG A 171 2.97 -10.61 21.81
N ILE A 172 3.84 -9.67 22.19
CA ILE A 172 4.79 -9.86 23.30
C ILE A 172 4.35 -9.11 24.56
N GLN A 173 4.00 -7.83 24.41
CA GLN A 173 3.79 -6.93 25.54
C GLN A 173 2.32 -6.84 25.95
N LYS A 174 2.08 -6.76 27.27
CA LYS A 174 0.76 -6.46 27.85
C LYS A 174 0.66 -5.02 28.30
N GLN A 175 -0.53 -4.44 28.17
CA GLN A 175 -0.87 -3.16 28.77
C GLN A 175 -1.30 -3.35 30.24
N ALA A 176 -0.88 -2.43 31.11
CA ALA A 176 -1.05 -2.56 32.55
C ALA A 176 -2.48 -2.24 33.06
N ILE A 177 -3.31 -1.59 32.23
CA ILE A 177 -4.66 -1.12 32.62
C ILE A 177 -5.72 -2.23 32.58
N ASP A 178 -5.56 -3.19 31.66
CA ASP A 178 -6.53 -4.23 31.33
C ASP A 178 -5.93 -5.65 31.33
N GLY A 179 -4.59 -5.75 31.24
CA GLY A 179 -3.87 -7.02 31.10
C GLY A 179 -4.01 -7.67 29.72
N LEU A 180 -4.41 -6.93 28.68
CA LEU A 180 -4.47 -7.43 27.29
C LEU A 180 -3.15 -7.20 26.55
N TYR A 181 -2.97 -7.94 25.45
CA TYR A 181 -1.81 -7.87 24.56
C TYR A 181 -2.04 -6.91 23.39
N TYR A 182 -1.06 -6.05 23.15
CA TYR A 182 -1.09 -5.00 22.13
C TYR A 182 0.13 -5.10 21.20
N ILE A 183 -0.02 -4.57 19.98
CA ILE A 183 1.06 -4.27 19.04
C ILE A 183 0.93 -2.79 18.67
N CYS A 184 2.03 -2.04 18.76
CA CYS A 184 2.07 -0.63 18.40
C CYS A 184 3.26 -0.34 17.48
N VAL A 185 3.08 0.50 16.46
CA VAL A 185 4.09 0.79 15.42
C VAL A 185 4.24 2.29 15.23
N SER A 186 5.47 2.81 15.37
CA SER A 186 5.77 4.23 15.16
C SER A 186 5.87 4.59 13.67
N HIS A 187 6.50 3.72 12.86
CA HIS A 187 6.84 4.05 11.48
C HIS A 187 6.97 2.80 10.59
N VAL A 188 6.64 2.93 9.30
CA VAL A 188 6.76 1.90 8.25
C VAL A 188 7.33 2.53 6.97
N GLN A 189 8.21 1.81 6.26
CA GLN A 189 8.67 2.16 4.91
C GLN A 189 8.65 0.93 4.00
N ILE A 190 8.24 1.09 2.74
CA ILE A 190 8.33 0.01 1.72
C ILE A 190 9.40 0.43 0.70
N VAL A 191 10.62 -0.03 0.92
CA VAL A 191 11.81 0.42 0.19
C VAL A 191 11.94 -0.33 -1.14
N GLY A 192 11.96 0.44 -2.23
CA GLY A 192 12.03 -0.11 -3.58
C GLY A 192 11.99 0.95 -4.67
N LYS A 193 11.64 0.51 -5.88
CA LYS A 193 11.58 1.34 -7.10
C LYS A 193 10.21 1.19 -7.77
N PRO A 194 9.33 2.20 -7.66
CA PRO A 194 8.11 2.28 -8.47
C PRO A 194 8.46 2.40 -9.96
N LEU A 195 7.76 1.61 -10.79
CA LEU A 195 7.90 1.62 -12.24
C LEU A 195 6.90 2.60 -12.87
N SER A 196 6.97 2.80 -14.19
CA SER A 196 6.23 3.86 -14.89
C SER A 196 4.72 3.80 -14.63
N ARG A 197 4.13 4.94 -14.23
CA ARG A 197 2.68 5.12 -14.09
C ARG A 197 1.93 5.06 -15.43
N GLU A 198 2.66 5.06 -16.54
CA GLU A 198 2.13 4.72 -17.87
C GLU A 198 1.65 3.25 -17.94
N LEU A 199 1.89 2.41 -16.91
CA LEU A 199 1.47 1.00 -16.87
C LEU A 199 0.63 0.74 -15.62
N GLY A 200 -0.68 0.54 -15.83
CA GLY A 200 -1.65 0.20 -14.79
C GLY A 200 -2.07 -1.27 -14.83
N VAL A 201 -2.49 -1.81 -13.70
CA VAL A 201 -2.83 -3.23 -13.51
C VAL A 201 -4.33 -3.38 -13.25
N VAL A 202 -5.05 -4.02 -14.17
CA VAL A 202 -6.50 -4.21 -14.09
C VAL A 202 -6.82 -5.70 -13.83
N PRO A 203 -7.55 -6.05 -12.74
CA PRO A 203 -8.03 -7.41 -12.52
C PRO A 203 -8.95 -7.89 -13.66
N ARG A 204 -8.76 -9.12 -14.16
CA ARG A 204 -9.66 -9.77 -15.13
C ARG A 204 -9.73 -11.26 -14.82
N GLY A 205 -10.88 -11.72 -14.32
CA GLY A 205 -11.06 -13.10 -13.85
C GLY A 205 -10.07 -13.45 -12.74
N ASN A 206 -9.36 -14.58 -12.90
CA ASN A 206 -8.35 -15.06 -11.95
C ASN A 206 -6.94 -14.46 -12.18
N GLY A 207 -6.82 -13.41 -12.99
CA GLY A 207 -5.54 -12.79 -13.35
C GLY A 207 -5.62 -11.27 -13.50
N VAL A 208 -4.61 -10.69 -14.16
CA VAL A 208 -4.51 -9.25 -14.41
C VAL A 208 -4.16 -8.96 -15.87
N VAL A 209 -4.65 -7.84 -16.38
CA VAL A 209 -4.26 -7.24 -17.65
C VAL A 209 -3.41 -6.00 -17.35
N LEU A 210 -2.28 -5.88 -18.04
CA LEU A 210 -1.42 -4.70 -17.96
C LEU A 210 -1.85 -3.70 -19.04
N LYS A 211 -2.48 -2.59 -18.64
CA LYS A 211 -2.93 -1.53 -19.57
C LYS A 211 -1.90 -0.41 -19.66
N TYR A 212 -1.72 0.16 -20.86
CA TYR A 212 -0.77 1.23 -21.14
C TYR A 212 -1.49 2.58 -21.31
N TYR A 213 -0.98 3.61 -20.63
CA TYR A 213 -1.59 4.93 -20.49
C TYR A 213 -0.54 6.03 -20.81
N PRO A 214 -0.33 6.38 -22.10
CA PRO A 214 0.76 7.26 -22.53
C PRO A 214 0.69 8.69 -21.97
N ASP A 215 -0.50 9.22 -21.68
CA ASP A 215 -0.72 10.63 -21.36
C ASP A 215 -0.65 10.99 -19.86
N THR A 216 -0.10 10.12 -19.03
CA THR A 216 0.06 10.35 -17.57
C THR A 216 1.00 11.51 -17.18
N ARG A 217 1.55 12.23 -18.16
CA ARG A 217 2.43 13.40 -17.97
C ARG A 217 1.78 14.61 -17.31
N GLY A 218 0.45 14.67 -17.21
CA GLY A 218 -0.28 15.78 -16.60
C GLY A 218 -0.50 15.68 -15.07
N CYS A 219 -0.52 14.48 -14.50
CA CYS A 219 -1.00 14.26 -13.14
C CYS A 219 0.11 14.33 -12.07
N VAL A 220 0.70 15.51 -11.92
CA VAL A 220 1.49 15.83 -10.72
C VAL A 220 0.54 16.18 -9.58
N VAL A 221 0.30 15.22 -8.68
CA VAL A 221 -0.23 15.53 -7.35
C VAL A 221 0.79 16.44 -6.66
N PRO A 222 0.44 17.65 -6.20
CA PRO A 222 1.40 18.58 -5.62
C PRO A 222 2.03 18.00 -4.34
N CYS A 223 3.34 17.80 -4.34
CA CYS A 223 4.07 17.54 -3.11
C CYS A 223 4.04 18.82 -2.25
N MET A 224 3.38 18.77 -1.10
CA MET A 224 3.39 19.87 -0.12
C MET A 224 4.79 19.97 0.51
N SER A 225 5.63 20.86 -0.02
CA SER A 225 6.90 21.25 0.61
C SER A 225 6.66 22.40 1.59
N GLU A 226 7.17 22.27 2.82
CA GLU A 226 7.00 23.27 3.88
C GLU A 226 7.60 24.64 3.53
N SER A 227 6.86 25.71 3.88
CA SER A 227 7.50 26.95 4.38
C SER A 227 6.54 27.85 5.17
N SER A 228 6.79 27.95 6.48
CA SER A 228 6.64 29.17 7.30
C SER A 228 5.26 29.87 7.45
N ARG A 229 4.60 29.56 8.58
CA ARG A 229 3.93 30.50 9.54
C ARG A 229 3.07 31.67 8.99
N GLY A 230 1.75 31.64 9.24
CA GLY A 230 0.95 32.88 9.28
C GLY A 230 -0.58 32.75 9.33
N ASP A 231 -1.14 32.50 10.52
CA ASP A 231 -2.50 32.88 11.01
C ASP A 231 -3.79 32.49 10.20
N GLY A 232 -4.96 32.48 10.86
CA GLY A 232 -6.16 33.04 10.22
C GLY A 232 -7.33 32.18 9.68
N GLY A 233 -7.35 30.84 9.80
CA GLY A 233 -8.60 30.05 9.90
C GLY A 233 -9.50 29.74 8.67
N ARG A 234 -10.59 28.99 8.98
CA ARG A 234 -11.78 28.61 8.18
C ARG A 234 -11.60 27.88 6.83
N SER A 235 -11.60 26.54 6.92
CA SER A 235 -12.31 25.58 6.07
C SER A 235 -13.12 26.10 4.86
N LYS A 236 -12.71 25.71 3.63
CA LYS A 236 -13.62 25.36 2.51
C LYS A 236 -12.87 24.69 1.35
N TRP A 237 -13.31 23.49 0.97
CA TRP A 237 -12.97 22.88 -0.31
C TRP A 237 -14.28 22.51 -1.03
N HIS A 238 -14.49 23.07 -2.21
CA HIS A 238 -15.52 22.65 -3.15
C HIS A 238 -14.80 22.00 -4.35
N GLY A 239 -15.22 20.79 -4.71
CA GLY A 239 -14.45 19.91 -5.59
C GLY A 239 -14.45 20.28 -7.07
N LEU A 240 -14.05 19.30 -7.88
CA LEU A 240 -14.40 19.20 -9.29
C LEU A 240 -14.36 17.74 -9.72
N ALA A 241 -15.22 17.37 -10.66
CA ALA A 241 -15.37 16.01 -11.17
C ALA A 241 -15.44 15.99 -12.71
N SER A 242 -15.25 14.80 -13.27
CA SER A 242 -15.55 14.39 -14.66
C SER A 242 -14.66 14.91 -15.80
N ARG A 243 -14.18 13.99 -16.65
CA ARG A 243 -14.34 13.97 -18.13
C ARG A 243 -13.71 12.73 -18.81
N ILE A 244 -14.18 12.44 -20.04
CA ILE A 244 -13.83 11.35 -20.99
C ILE A 244 -14.35 11.78 -22.40
N TRP A 245 -13.92 11.24 -23.55
CA TRP A 245 -12.91 10.18 -23.83
C TRP A 245 -11.66 10.81 -24.53
N HIS A 246 -11.00 10.38 -25.61
CA HIS A 246 -11.19 9.35 -26.68
C HIS A 246 -9.83 8.69 -27.07
N SER A 247 -9.86 7.64 -27.89
CA SER A 247 -8.71 6.76 -28.23
C SER A 247 -7.87 7.17 -29.45
N GLY A 248 -6.71 6.55 -29.62
CA GLY A 248 -5.92 6.54 -30.87
C GLY A 248 -4.92 5.38 -30.91
N PRO A 249 -4.78 4.62 -32.03
CA PRO A 249 -4.07 3.34 -32.03
C PRO A 249 -2.54 3.45 -32.15
N SER A 250 -1.79 2.62 -31.41
CA SER A 250 -0.32 2.58 -31.52
C SER A 250 0.31 1.18 -31.36
N ARG A 251 0.25 0.40 -32.45
CA ARG A 251 1.19 -0.67 -32.91
C ARG A 251 2.10 -1.28 -31.82
N GLY A 252 1.73 -2.46 -31.32
CA GLY A 252 2.46 -3.17 -30.26
C GLY A 252 3.82 -3.77 -30.66
N SER A 253 4.62 -4.10 -29.63
CA SER A 253 5.75 -5.05 -29.68
C SER A 253 6.39 -5.22 -28.29
N ASN A 254 6.56 -6.47 -27.81
CA ASN A 254 7.64 -7.01 -26.94
C ASN A 254 7.24 -8.27 -26.12
N VAL A 255 6.43 -9.20 -26.66
CA VAL A 255 6.01 -10.45 -25.99
C VAL A 255 7.20 -11.21 -25.34
N SER A 256 8.35 -11.27 -26.02
CA SER A 256 9.54 -12.02 -25.62
C SER A 256 10.24 -11.55 -24.34
N LEU A 257 10.07 -10.28 -23.93
CA LEU A 257 10.65 -9.78 -22.68
C LEU A 257 9.82 -10.24 -21.46
N PHE A 258 8.50 -10.25 -21.60
CA PHE A 258 7.57 -10.61 -20.54
C PHE A 258 7.67 -12.11 -20.20
N THR A 259 7.72 -13.00 -21.19
CA THR A 259 7.84 -14.46 -20.96
C THR A 259 9.06 -14.83 -20.12
N ARG A 260 10.17 -14.07 -20.23
CA ARG A 260 11.41 -14.29 -19.47
C ARG A 260 11.38 -13.76 -18.03
N LEU A 261 10.46 -12.84 -17.70
CA LEU A 261 10.31 -12.27 -16.36
C LEU A 261 9.21 -12.96 -15.54
N PHE A 262 8.16 -13.47 -16.19
CA PHE A 262 6.96 -13.97 -15.52
C PHE A 262 6.78 -15.50 -15.57
N GLY A 263 7.68 -16.25 -16.23
CA GLY A 263 7.74 -17.71 -16.14
C GLY A 263 6.54 -18.48 -16.70
N GLY A 264 5.67 -17.81 -17.45
CA GLY A 264 4.44 -18.38 -18.00
C GLY A 264 4.01 -17.73 -19.31
N GLN A 265 3.07 -18.37 -20.00
CA GLN A 265 2.57 -17.94 -21.31
C GLN A 265 1.56 -16.80 -21.17
N LEU A 266 2.06 -15.57 -21.12
CA LEU A 266 1.24 -14.35 -21.13
C LEU A 266 0.56 -14.16 -22.49
N HIS A 267 -0.77 -14.27 -22.51
CA HIS A 267 -1.58 -13.89 -23.66
C HIS A 267 -1.78 -12.37 -23.63
N LEU A 268 -1.17 -11.66 -24.58
CA LEU A 268 -1.68 -10.36 -24.97
C LEU A 268 -3.00 -10.58 -25.73
N VAL A 269 -3.97 -9.73 -25.44
CA VAL A 269 -5.19 -9.57 -26.22
C VAL A 269 -5.22 -8.10 -26.54
N ASP A 270 -4.91 -7.77 -27.80
CA ASP A 270 -5.30 -6.48 -28.36
C ASP A 270 -6.80 -6.60 -28.66
N GLU A 271 -7.60 -5.72 -28.07
CA GLU A 271 -9.05 -5.64 -28.30
C GLU A 271 -9.26 -4.74 -29.53
N ASP A 272 -9.16 -5.33 -30.72
CA ASP A 272 -9.60 -4.70 -31.98
C ASP A 272 -11.13 -4.55 -31.97
N ASP A 273 -11.64 -3.51 -32.66
CA ASP A 273 -13.01 -3.00 -32.47
C ASP A 273 -14.13 -4.04 -32.72
N GLU A 274 -14.98 -4.29 -31.71
CA GLU A 274 -16.31 -4.89 -31.92
C GLU A 274 -17.23 -3.82 -32.52
N SER A 275 -17.54 -3.95 -33.82
CA SER A 275 -18.46 -3.06 -34.52
C SER A 275 -19.92 -3.37 -34.19
N GLU A 276 -20.66 -2.37 -33.73
CA GLU A 276 -22.11 -2.43 -33.51
C GLU A 276 -22.86 -2.47 -34.87
N ASP A 277 -23.16 -3.66 -35.37
CA ASP A 277 -24.17 -3.91 -36.40
C ASP A 277 -25.50 -4.31 -35.71
N ASP A 278 -26.46 -3.38 -35.54
CA ASP A 278 -27.89 -3.68 -35.28
C ASP A 278 -28.78 -2.41 -35.27
N GLU A 279 -29.40 -2.06 -36.40
CA GLU A 279 -30.67 -1.29 -36.53
C GLU A 279 -31.20 -1.50 -37.98
N GLU A 280 -32.49 -1.71 -38.28
CA GLU A 280 -33.59 -2.38 -37.59
C GLU A 280 -34.66 -2.68 -38.69
N GLU A 281 -35.36 -3.81 -38.69
CA GLU A 281 -36.36 -4.13 -39.74
C GLU A 281 -37.81 -3.85 -39.28
N LEU A 282 -38.55 -3.05 -40.08
CA LEU A 282 -40.03 -3.02 -40.18
C LEU A 282 -40.78 -2.41 -38.96
N PRO A 283 -42.06 -1.96 -39.08
CA PRO A 283 -43.09 -2.22 -40.12
C PRO A 283 -43.25 -1.17 -41.24
#